data_AF-A0A9X3X607-F1
#
_entry.id   AF-A0A9X3X607-F1
#
_cell.length_a   1.000
_cell.length_b   1.000
_cell.length_c   1.000
_cell.angle_alpha   90.00
_cell.angle_beta   90.00
_cell.angle_gamma   90.00
#
_symmetry.space_group_name_H-M   'P 1'
#
loop_
_entity.id
_entity.type
_entity.pdbx_description
1 polymer ?
#
loop_
_entity_poly.entity_id
_entity_poly.type
_entity_poly.pdbx_seq_one_letter_code
_entity_poly.pdbx_strand_id
1 'polypeptide(L)'
;MTKHGLVFLGALLASTSLIAATGCGDENSGGSGGTGGSGAAGGTGGAGGTGGAGGAGGGASAVDCDKYCTDIATNCAGEYQQYADKASCMGSCAGFPADGKDNDAAGNTMQCRVYHTSAATGDPAKHCPHGGPSGGAMCGSLCEAFCSLAVKTCPTEWPQEGECMTSCMAWTAAGMPYNAANFTGGNTTECRLYHLSVAATDADAADEHCKHTIAMSEPCK
;
A
#
# COMPACT_ATOMS: atom_id res chain seq x y z
N MET A 1 -28.30 27.68 42.26
CA MET A 1 -27.74 27.38 43.59
C MET A 1 -27.09 26.00 43.50
N THR A 2 -25.84 25.89 43.98
CA THR A 2 -25.04 24.68 44.32
C THR A 2 -24.79 23.64 43.20
N LYS A 3 -23.60 23.53 42.58
CA LYS A 3 -22.21 23.18 43.02
C LYS A 3 -21.91 21.67 43.01
N HIS A 4 -20.65 21.39 42.63
CA HIS A 4 -19.85 20.14 42.68
C HIS A 4 -19.90 19.31 41.38
N GLY A 5 -18.88 19.24 40.52
CA GLY A 5 -17.44 19.49 40.69
C GLY A 5 -16.74 18.22 41.17
N LEU A 6 -16.31 17.36 40.24
CA LEU A 6 -15.39 16.25 40.52
C LEU A 6 -14.28 16.24 39.46
N VAL A 7 -13.11 16.68 39.89
CA VAL A 7 -11.84 16.63 39.18
C VAL A 7 -11.19 15.30 39.52
N PHE A 8 -10.97 14.43 38.53
CA PHE A 8 -10.10 13.26 38.69
C PHE A 8 -8.72 13.57 38.14
N LEU A 9 -7.79 13.80 39.07
CA LEU A 9 -6.37 13.93 38.86
C LEU A 9 -5.77 12.51 38.81
N GLY A 10 -5.49 11.99 37.62
CA GLY A 10 -4.88 10.68 37.40
C GLY A 10 -3.41 10.82 37.02
N ALA A 11 -2.54 10.22 37.84
CA ALA A 11 -1.11 10.47 37.90
C ALA A 11 -0.30 9.96 36.70
N LEU A 12 0.75 10.75 36.43
CA LEU A 12 1.86 10.56 35.51
C LEU A 12 2.71 9.35 35.93
N LEU A 13 2.91 8.35 35.06
CA LEU A 13 3.97 7.35 35.17
C LEU A 13 4.79 7.37 33.88
N ALA A 14 5.88 8.14 33.91
CA ALA A 14 6.90 8.14 32.87
C ALA A 14 7.86 6.96 33.13
N SER A 15 7.77 5.92 32.30
CA SER A 15 8.71 4.81 32.27
C SER A 15 9.73 5.07 31.16
N THR A 16 10.85 5.69 31.51
CA THR A 16 12.01 5.84 30.62
C THR A 16 12.78 4.52 30.57
N SER A 17 12.60 3.75 29.50
CA SER A 17 13.48 2.62 29.17
C SER A 17 14.59 3.10 28.25
N LEU A 18 15.78 3.22 28.84
CA LEU A 18 17.06 3.43 28.18
C LEU A 18 17.48 2.12 27.49
N ILE A 19 17.55 2.10 26.16
CA ILE A 19 18.20 1.00 25.41
C ILE A 19 19.33 1.59 24.58
N ALA A 20 20.49 0.97 24.76
CA ALA A 20 21.80 1.37 24.30
C ALA A 20 21.94 1.37 22.77
N ALA A 21 22.54 2.44 22.26
CA ALA A 21 23.12 2.47 20.92
C ALA A 21 24.48 1.78 20.94
N THR A 22 24.58 0.60 20.35
CA THR A 22 25.86 0.04 19.88
C THR A 22 25.96 0.34 18.39
N GLY A 23 26.68 1.42 18.06
CA GLY A 23 27.19 1.65 16.72
C GLY A 23 28.43 0.81 16.48
N CYS A 24 28.47 0.13 15.33
CA CYS A 24 29.70 -0.19 14.62
C CYS A 24 29.55 0.42 13.23
N GLY A 25 30.48 1.30 12.88
CA GLY A 25 30.61 1.87 11.55
C GLY A 25 31.40 0.93 10.64
N ASP A 26 31.09 0.97 9.36
CA ASP A 26 31.93 0.42 8.31
C ASP A 26 32.26 1.53 7.32
N GLU A 27 33.48 2.06 7.42
CA GLU A 27 34.11 2.76 6.31
C GLU A 27 34.78 1.71 5.43
N ASN A 28 34.34 1.58 4.17
CA ASN A 28 35.23 1.07 3.14
C ASN A 28 35.09 1.88 1.85
N SER A 29 36.07 2.75 1.69
CA SER A 29 36.34 3.55 0.52
C SER A 29 36.86 2.70 -0.64
N GLY A 30 36.45 3.07 -1.86
CA GLY A 30 37.34 3.17 -3.01
C GLY A 30 37.74 1.87 -3.73
N GLY A 31 37.33 1.75 -4.99
CA GLY A 31 37.85 0.76 -5.92
C GLY A 31 37.41 1.01 -7.36
N SER A 32 37.90 2.10 -7.96
CA SER A 32 37.81 2.34 -9.41
C SER A 32 38.88 1.53 -10.16
N GLY A 33 38.53 1.03 -11.35
CA GLY A 33 39.50 0.75 -12.42
C GLY A 33 39.42 -0.64 -13.05
N GLY A 34 39.15 -0.70 -14.36
CA GLY A 34 39.25 -1.93 -15.14
C GLY A 34 38.66 -1.81 -16.54
N THR A 35 39.35 -1.09 -17.42
CA THR A 35 39.07 -1.00 -18.86
C THR A 35 39.47 -2.26 -19.62
N GLY A 36 38.67 -2.63 -20.64
CA GLY A 36 39.17 -3.10 -21.94
C GLY A 36 39.44 -4.60 -22.12
N GLY A 37 38.78 -5.20 -23.11
CA GLY A 37 39.15 -6.51 -23.66
C GLY A 37 38.11 -7.07 -24.62
N SER A 38 38.19 -6.72 -25.91
CA SER A 38 37.47 -7.40 -26.99
C SER A 38 38.24 -8.65 -27.44
N GLY A 39 37.57 -9.77 -27.74
CA GLY A 39 38.23 -10.90 -28.41
C GLY A 39 37.47 -12.23 -28.44
N ALA A 40 36.79 -12.47 -29.57
CA ALA A 40 36.69 -13.71 -30.35
C ALA A 40 36.21 -15.07 -29.76
N ALA A 41 35.13 -15.56 -30.38
CA ALA A 41 34.94 -16.86 -31.06
C ALA A 41 35.17 -18.21 -30.33
N GLY A 42 34.07 -18.98 -30.26
CA GLY A 42 33.97 -20.34 -30.81
C GLY A 42 34.47 -21.51 -29.97
N GLY A 43 33.55 -22.40 -29.55
CA GLY A 43 33.89 -23.72 -29.03
C GLY A 43 32.66 -24.52 -28.59
N THR A 44 32.31 -25.56 -29.34
CA THR A 44 31.26 -26.55 -29.04
C THR A 44 31.73 -27.64 -28.08
N GLY A 45 30.84 -28.07 -27.18
CA GLY A 45 30.74 -29.45 -26.69
C GLY A 45 31.40 -29.75 -25.34
N GLY A 46 30.59 -30.29 -24.40
CA GLY A 46 31.10 -30.92 -23.18
C GLY A 46 30.02 -31.10 -22.11
N ALA A 47 29.61 -32.34 -21.89
CA ALA A 47 28.61 -32.74 -20.89
C ALA A 47 29.19 -32.81 -19.46
N GLY A 48 28.29 -32.64 -18.49
CA GLY A 48 28.41 -33.25 -17.15
C GLY A 48 29.13 -32.44 -16.08
N GLY A 49 28.35 -31.85 -15.17
CA GLY A 49 28.85 -31.29 -13.92
C GLY A 49 27.71 -31.20 -12.90
N THR A 50 27.69 -32.12 -11.94
CA THR A 50 26.88 -32.05 -10.73
C THR A 50 27.45 -31.01 -9.77
N GLY A 51 26.59 -30.17 -9.20
CA GLY A 51 26.84 -29.46 -7.96
C GLY A 51 26.67 -27.94 -8.04
N GLY A 52 25.94 -27.39 -7.08
CA GLY A 52 26.08 -25.99 -6.68
C GLY A 52 24.78 -25.19 -6.57
N ALA A 53 24.28 -25.12 -5.33
CA ALA A 53 23.84 -23.91 -4.63
C ALA A 53 22.98 -22.83 -5.32
N GLY A 54 21.97 -22.39 -4.56
CA GLY A 54 21.50 -21.00 -4.58
C GLY A 54 20.16 -20.81 -5.26
N GLY A 55 19.12 -20.53 -4.46
CA GLY A 55 17.81 -20.18 -5.02
C GLY A 55 16.81 -19.79 -3.95
N ALA A 56 17.04 -18.66 -3.28
CA ALA A 56 15.96 -17.96 -2.59
C ALA A 56 16.20 -16.45 -2.56
N GLY A 57 16.75 -15.91 -3.65
CA GLY A 57 16.45 -14.54 -4.03
C GLY A 57 15.14 -14.57 -4.81
N GLY A 58 14.02 -14.73 -4.11
CA GLY A 58 12.70 -14.56 -4.72
C GLY A 58 12.57 -13.11 -5.13
N GLY A 59 13.03 -12.79 -6.34
CA GLY A 59 12.82 -11.48 -6.94
C GLY A 59 11.32 -11.25 -7.05
N ALA A 60 10.89 -10.03 -6.79
CA ALA A 60 9.51 -9.64 -6.97
C ALA A 60 9.06 -10.00 -8.39
N SER A 61 8.09 -10.91 -8.53
CA SER A 61 7.48 -11.16 -9.83
C SER A 61 6.72 -9.90 -10.24
N ALA A 62 6.82 -9.54 -11.51
CA ALA A 62 6.08 -8.43 -12.07
C ALA A 62 4.57 -8.68 -11.89
N VAL A 63 3.87 -7.69 -11.33
CA VAL A 63 2.43 -7.77 -11.07
C VAL A 63 1.67 -7.55 -12.38
N ASP A 64 0.80 -8.49 -12.72
CA ASP A 64 -0.18 -8.32 -13.81
C ASP A 64 -1.43 -7.60 -13.27
N CYS A 65 -1.46 -6.28 -13.45
CA CYS A 65 -2.59 -5.46 -13.02
C CYS A 65 -3.90 -5.79 -13.74
N ASP A 66 -3.85 -6.19 -15.02
CA ASP A 66 -5.08 -6.50 -15.76
C ASP A 66 -5.72 -7.78 -15.22
N LYS A 67 -4.91 -8.79 -14.94
CA LYS A 67 -5.34 -10.01 -14.27
C LYS A 67 -5.85 -9.73 -12.86
N TYR A 68 -5.11 -8.99 -12.05
CA TYR A 68 -5.53 -8.61 -10.70
C TYR A 68 -6.89 -7.89 -10.70
N CYS A 69 -7.07 -6.91 -11.59
CA CYS A 69 -8.31 -6.14 -11.66
C CYS A 69 -9.49 -6.96 -12.20
N THR A 70 -9.23 -7.92 -13.08
CA THR A 70 -10.25 -8.89 -13.53
C THR A 70 -10.65 -9.83 -12.39
N ASP A 71 -9.69 -10.37 -11.65
CA ASP A 71 -9.93 -11.29 -10.55
C ASP A 71 -10.66 -10.61 -9.38
N ILE A 72 -10.25 -9.39 -9.00
CA ILE A 72 -10.89 -8.69 -7.88
C ILE A 72 -12.31 -8.26 -8.23
N ALA A 73 -12.57 -7.81 -9.46
CA ALA A 73 -13.93 -7.50 -9.90
C ALA A 73 -14.83 -8.75 -9.90
N THR A 74 -14.26 -9.92 -10.17
CA THR A 74 -14.99 -11.20 -10.17
C THR A 74 -15.24 -11.73 -8.76
N ASN A 75 -14.20 -11.75 -7.92
CA ASN A 75 -14.24 -12.39 -6.60
C ASN A 75 -14.85 -11.47 -5.52
N CYS A 76 -14.78 -10.15 -5.73
CA CYS A 76 -15.21 -9.14 -4.79
C CYS A 76 -16.25 -8.23 -5.45
N ALA A 77 -17.44 -8.76 -5.70
CA ALA A 77 -18.58 -8.05 -6.27
C ALA A 77 -19.65 -7.73 -5.20
N GLY A 78 -20.66 -6.94 -5.58
CA GLY A 78 -21.78 -6.60 -4.68
C GLY A 78 -21.31 -5.85 -3.44
N GLU A 79 -21.69 -6.33 -2.25
CA GLU A 79 -21.30 -5.71 -0.97
C GLU A 79 -19.78 -5.72 -0.70
N TYR A 80 -19.04 -6.58 -1.41
CA TYR A 80 -17.58 -6.69 -1.32
C TYR A 80 -16.84 -5.92 -2.40
N GLN A 81 -17.52 -5.13 -3.23
CA GLN A 81 -16.89 -4.36 -4.31
C GLN A 81 -15.76 -3.48 -3.81
N GLN A 82 -14.54 -3.69 -4.32
CA GLN A 82 -13.35 -2.96 -3.85
C GLN A 82 -12.94 -1.76 -4.71
N TYR A 83 -13.39 -1.70 -5.96
CA TYR A 83 -13.14 -0.56 -6.85
C TYR A 83 -14.42 -0.18 -7.56
N ALA A 84 -14.60 1.12 -7.83
CA ALA A 84 -15.78 1.62 -8.54
C ALA A 84 -15.90 0.99 -9.93
N ASP A 85 -14.75 0.82 -10.59
CA ASP A 85 -14.63 0.26 -11.93
C ASP A 85 -13.22 -0.32 -12.18
N LYS A 86 -13.00 -0.84 -13.39
CA LYS A 86 -11.69 -1.38 -13.79
C LYS A 86 -10.62 -0.29 -13.90
N ALA A 87 -10.98 0.93 -14.29
CA ALA A 87 -10.00 2.00 -14.47
C ALA A 87 -9.39 2.43 -13.12
N SER A 88 -10.22 2.61 -12.10
CA SER A 88 -9.80 2.95 -10.73
C SER A 88 -8.94 1.85 -10.12
N CYS A 89 -9.27 0.59 -10.42
CA CYS A 89 -8.42 -0.56 -10.05
C CYS A 89 -7.04 -0.51 -10.73
N MET A 90 -6.99 -0.27 -12.04
CA MET A 90 -5.74 -0.24 -12.80
C MET A 90 -4.83 0.90 -12.33
N GLY A 91 -5.40 2.09 -12.12
CA GLY A 91 -4.69 3.24 -11.57
C GLY A 91 -4.09 2.96 -10.18
N SER A 92 -4.92 2.41 -9.28
CA SER A 92 -4.47 2.02 -7.94
C SER A 92 -3.37 0.95 -7.99
N CYS A 93 -3.52 -0.06 -8.85
CA CYS A 93 -2.54 -1.14 -9.02
C CYS A 93 -1.17 -0.63 -9.46
N ALA A 94 -1.13 0.31 -10.41
CA ALA A 94 0.11 0.95 -10.85
C ALA A 94 0.74 1.84 -9.76
N GLY A 95 -0.07 2.35 -8.83
CA GLY A 95 0.38 3.20 -7.73
C GLY A 95 0.95 2.44 -6.53
N PHE A 96 0.46 1.23 -6.22
CA PHE A 96 0.94 0.51 -5.04
C PHE A 96 2.38 -0.03 -5.20
N PRO A 97 3.13 -0.22 -4.09
CA PRO A 97 4.41 -0.91 -4.13
C PRO A 97 4.27 -2.33 -4.70
N ALA A 98 5.22 -2.76 -5.51
CA ALA A 98 5.24 -4.06 -6.17
C ALA A 98 6.55 -4.82 -5.91
N ASP A 99 7.21 -4.51 -4.80
CA ASP A 99 8.48 -5.08 -4.33
C ASP A 99 8.30 -6.24 -3.34
N GLY A 100 7.06 -6.69 -3.13
CA GLY A 100 6.74 -7.88 -2.34
C GLY A 100 7.17 -9.18 -3.01
N LYS A 101 7.14 -10.27 -2.25
CA LYS A 101 7.39 -11.63 -2.73
C LYS A 101 6.10 -12.32 -3.13
N ASP A 102 6.21 -13.28 -4.03
CA ASP A 102 5.08 -14.09 -4.45
C ASP A 102 4.44 -14.80 -3.24
N ASN A 103 3.12 -14.70 -3.14
CA ASN A 103 2.30 -15.22 -2.04
C ASN A 103 2.54 -14.57 -0.68
N ASP A 104 3.14 -13.38 -0.62
CA ASP A 104 3.08 -12.57 0.60
C ASP A 104 1.61 -12.39 1.00
N ALA A 105 1.30 -12.63 2.27
CA ALA A 105 -0.05 -12.50 2.83
C ALA A 105 -0.17 -11.28 3.75
N ALA A 106 0.87 -10.44 3.79
CA ALA A 106 0.90 -9.21 4.57
C ALA A 106 1.86 -8.19 3.93
N GLY A 107 1.71 -6.93 4.32
CA GLY A 107 2.52 -5.81 3.84
C GLY A 107 1.84 -5.03 2.70
N ASN A 108 2.12 -3.72 2.63
CA ASN A 108 1.51 -2.82 1.65
C ASN A 108 2.10 -3.02 0.25
N THR A 109 1.83 -4.16 -0.37
CA THR A 109 2.33 -4.53 -1.69
C THR A 109 1.23 -5.11 -2.56
N MET A 110 1.42 -5.02 -3.88
CA MET A 110 0.54 -5.64 -4.85
C MET A 110 0.55 -7.17 -4.75
N GLN A 111 1.67 -7.79 -4.37
CA GLN A 111 1.74 -9.24 -4.17
C GLN A 111 0.79 -9.69 -3.05
N CYS A 112 0.72 -8.93 -1.95
CA CYS A 112 -0.26 -9.17 -0.89
C CYS A 112 -1.70 -9.03 -1.38
N ARG A 113 -1.99 -7.97 -2.15
CA ARG A 113 -3.33 -7.74 -2.70
C ARG A 113 -3.76 -8.85 -3.67
N VAL A 114 -2.83 -9.34 -4.49
CA VAL A 114 -3.05 -10.50 -5.39
C VAL A 114 -3.35 -11.77 -4.60
N TYR A 115 -2.57 -12.06 -3.56
CA TYR A 115 -2.82 -13.22 -2.68
C TYR A 115 -4.24 -13.19 -2.11
N HIS A 116 -4.64 -12.06 -1.54
CA HIS A 116 -5.96 -11.93 -0.95
C HIS A 116 -7.10 -11.93 -1.98
N THR A 117 -6.88 -11.34 -3.16
CA THR A 117 -7.84 -11.42 -4.27
C THR A 117 -8.06 -12.87 -4.71
N SER A 118 -7.01 -13.70 -4.76
CA SER A 118 -7.15 -15.13 -5.05
C SER A 118 -7.87 -15.88 -3.92
N ALA A 119 -7.54 -15.58 -2.66
CA ALA A 119 -8.15 -16.21 -1.49
C ALA A 119 -9.65 -15.88 -1.33
N ALA A 120 -10.09 -14.73 -1.85
CA ALA A 120 -11.50 -14.32 -1.85
C ALA A 120 -12.43 -15.30 -2.58
N THR A 121 -11.93 -16.17 -3.46
CA THR A 121 -12.73 -17.25 -4.05
C THR A 121 -13.34 -18.20 -3.01
N GLY A 122 -12.72 -18.35 -1.84
CA GLY A 122 -13.21 -19.20 -0.75
C GLY A 122 -14.00 -18.44 0.34
N ASP A 123 -13.63 -17.18 0.60
CA ASP A 123 -14.27 -16.33 1.62
C ASP A 123 -14.14 -14.84 1.24
N PRO A 124 -15.07 -14.30 0.42
CA PRO A 124 -15.04 -12.91 0.00
C PRO A 124 -15.09 -11.92 1.17
N ALA A 125 -15.93 -12.21 2.18
CA ALA A 125 -16.11 -11.33 3.33
C ALA A 125 -14.81 -11.11 4.10
N LYS A 126 -14.02 -12.18 4.26
CA LYS A 126 -12.72 -12.10 4.91
C LYS A 126 -11.66 -11.48 4.04
N HIS A 127 -11.60 -11.80 2.75
CA HIS A 127 -10.41 -11.51 1.94
C HIS A 127 -10.53 -10.28 1.05
N CYS A 128 -11.72 -9.87 0.64
CA CYS A 128 -11.89 -8.71 -0.24
C CYS A 128 -11.37 -7.40 0.36
N PRO A 129 -11.60 -7.08 1.64
CA PRO A 129 -11.05 -5.85 2.23
C PRO A 129 -9.52 -5.77 2.16
N HIS A 130 -8.83 -6.92 2.21
CA HIS A 130 -7.38 -7.00 2.11
C HIS A 130 -6.89 -6.86 0.66
N GLY A 131 -7.62 -7.45 -0.29
CA GLY A 131 -7.30 -7.42 -1.71
C GLY A 131 -7.55 -6.06 -2.36
N GLY A 132 -8.44 -5.24 -1.81
CA GLY A 132 -8.82 -3.92 -2.32
C GLY A 132 -7.85 -2.80 -1.95
N PRO A 133 -8.20 -1.52 -2.22
CA PRO A 133 -7.30 -0.39 -2.02
C PRO A 133 -7.01 -0.09 -0.55
N SER A 134 -7.88 -0.51 0.38
CA SER A 134 -7.69 -0.23 1.81
C SER A 134 -6.60 -1.09 2.46
N GLY A 135 -6.29 -2.25 1.86
CA GLY A 135 -5.40 -3.26 2.45
C GLY A 135 -5.96 -3.99 3.67
N GLY A 136 -7.07 -3.52 4.25
CA GLY A 136 -7.76 -4.16 5.37
C GLY A 136 -6.86 -4.48 6.56
N ALA A 137 -5.80 -3.69 6.78
CA ALA A 137 -4.76 -3.91 7.78
C ALA A 137 -3.87 -5.16 7.59
N MET A 138 -4.13 -6.00 6.58
CA MET A 138 -3.25 -7.12 6.22
C MET A 138 -2.24 -6.69 5.16
N CYS A 139 -2.72 -6.11 4.05
CA CYS A 139 -1.87 -5.54 3.00
C CYS A 139 -1.56 -4.06 3.26
N GLY A 140 -1.09 -3.79 4.49
CA GLY A 140 -0.90 -2.43 5.00
C GLY A 140 -2.12 -1.91 5.76
N SER A 141 -1.86 -0.99 6.66
CA SER A 141 -2.88 -0.16 7.29
C SER A 141 -3.59 0.73 6.26
N LEU A 142 -4.77 1.23 6.63
CA LEU A 142 -5.53 2.15 5.80
C LEU A 142 -4.70 3.38 5.40
N CYS A 143 -3.89 3.93 6.33
CA CYS A 143 -3.06 5.09 6.05
C CYS A 143 -1.84 4.78 5.20
N GLU A 144 -1.16 3.63 5.40
CA GLU A 144 -0.06 3.23 4.52
C GLU A 144 -0.55 3.03 3.09
N ALA A 145 -1.68 2.34 2.92
CA ALA A 145 -2.28 2.13 1.61
C ALA A 145 -2.68 3.47 0.97
N PHE A 146 -3.41 4.32 1.69
CA PHE A 146 -3.80 5.65 1.22
C PHE A 146 -2.58 6.49 0.83
N CYS A 147 -1.60 6.67 1.72
CA CYS A 147 -0.50 7.60 1.49
C CYS A 147 0.49 7.14 0.42
N SER A 148 0.75 5.83 0.31
CA SER A 148 1.60 5.30 -0.76
C SER A 148 1.03 5.57 -2.16
N LEU A 149 -0.31 5.60 -2.28
CA LEU A 149 -1.01 5.94 -3.52
C LEU A 149 -1.15 7.47 -3.68
N ALA A 150 -1.42 8.19 -2.59
CA ALA A 150 -1.70 9.62 -2.60
C ALA A 150 -0.53 10.45 -3.08
N VAL A 151 0.70 10.16 -2.63
CA VAL A 151 1.90 10.91 -3.02
C VAL A 151 2.26 10.74 -4.49
N LYS A 152 1.82 9.65 -5.12
CA LYS A 152 2.02 9.37 -6.55
C LYS A 152 0.92 9.98 -7.41
N THR A 153 -0.32 9.90 -6.94
CA THR A 153 -1.52 10.28 -7.72
C THR A 153 -1.81 11.77 -7.59
N CYS A 154 -1.64 12.33 -6.40
CA CYS A 154 -2.02 13.70 -6.04
C CYS A 154 -0.83 14.44 -5.40
N PRO A 155 0.31 14.61 -6.11
CA PRO A 155 1.52 15.19 -5.53
C PRO A 155 1.39 16.66 -5.14
N THR A 156 0.40 17.38 -5.68
CA THR A 156 0.09 18.76 -5.30
C THR A 156 -0.48 18.82 -3.89
N GLU A 157 -1.41 17.93 -3.55
CA GLU A 157 -2.01 17.80 -2.24
C GLU A 157 -1.10 17.07 -1.25
N TRP A 158 -0.34 16.09 -1.75
CA TRP A 158 0.49 15.18 -0.95
C TRP A 158 1.94 15.14 -1.45
N PRO A 159 2.71 16.22 -1.25
CA PRO A 159 4.10 16.26 -1.69
C PRO A 159 5.02 15.36 -0.87
N GLN A 160 4.61 14.97 0.34
CA GLN A 160 5.42 14.18 1.26
C GLN A 160 4.58 13.14 1.99
N GLU A 161 5.08 11.90 2.03
CA GLU A 161 4.39 10.78 2.66
C GLU A 161 4.23 10.97 4.18
N GLY A 162 5.21 11.57 4.85
CA GLY A 162 5.13 11.82 6.30
C GLY A 162 3.99 12.76 6.72
N GLU A 163 3.77 13.82 5.95
CA GLU A 163 2.66 14.76 6.17
C GLU A 163 1.31 14.12 5.83
N CYS A 164 1.29 13.29 4.79
CA CYS A 164 0.12 12.47 4.47
C CYS A 164 -0.25 11.55 5.63
N MET A 165 0.72 10.80 6.16
CA MET A 165 0.48 9.85 7.25
C MET A 165 -0.03 10.56 8.51
N THR A 166 0.55 11.70 8.85
CA THR A 166 0.11 12.53 9.98
C THR A 166 -1.34 12.98 9.80
N SER A 167 -1.69 13.45 8.61
CA SER A 167 -3.07 13.87 8.29
C SER A 167 -4.05 12.69 8.35
N CYS A 168 -3.68 11.56 7.75
CA CYS A 168 -4.51 10.37 7.70
C CYS A 168 -4.84 9.82 9.09
N MET A 169 -3.85 9.74 9.97
CA MET A 169 -4.04 9.26 11.35
C MET A 169 -4.93 10.19 12.20
N ALA A 170 -5.10 11.45 11.79
CA ALA A 170 -5.99 12.40 12.46
C ALA A 170 -7.46 12.27 12.03
N TRP A 171 -7.74 11.58 10.92
CA TRP A 171 -9.11 11.38 10.42
C TRP A 171 -9.79 10.20 11.09
N THR A 172 -11.13 10.22 11.07
CA THR A 172 -11.92 9.12 11.63
C THR A 172 -11.99 7.98 10.63
N ALA A 173 -11.64 6.76 11.04
CA ALA A 173 -11.94 5.56 10.25
C ALA A 173 -13.42 5.20 10.41
N ALA A 174 -14.04 4.66 9.35
CA ALA A 174 -15.45 4.27 9.36
C ALA A 174 -15.77 3.15 10.37
N GLY A 175 -14.76 2.39 10.80
CA GLY A 175 -14.93 1.26 11.72
C GLY A 175 -15.63 0.05 11.10
N MET A 176 -15.70 0.00 9.77
CA MET A 176 -16.29 -1.10 9.01
C MET A 176 -15.44 -1.40 7.76
N PRO A 177 -15.50 -2.63 7.21
CA PRO A 177 -14.72 -2.99 6.04
C PRO A 177 -14.99 -2.08 4.83
N TYR A 178 -13.94 -1.76 4.08
CA TYR A 178 -14.05 -0.95 2.88
C TYR A 178 -14.87 -1.63 1.79
N ASN A 179 -15.78 -0.88 1.16
CA ASN A 179 -16.33 -1.19 -0.15
C ASN A 179 -16.56 0.11 -0.95
N ALA A 180 -16.41 0.06 -2.28
CA ALA A 180 -16.48 1.24 -3.12
C ALA A 180 -17.89 1.85 -3.22
N ALA A 181 -18.94 1.12 -2.82
CA ALA A 181 -20.33 1.58 -2.89
C ALA A 181 -20.73 2.48 -1.70
N ASN A 182 -20.12 2.29 -0.53
CA ASN A 182 -20.54 2.93 0.72
C ASN A 182 -19.70 4.16 1.10
N PHE A 183 -18.56 4.39 0.43
CA PHE A 183 -17.60 5.43 0.81
C PHE A 183 -17.52 6.56 -0.22
N THR A 184 -18.63 6.91 -0.86
CA THR A 184 -18.71 8.06 -1.78
C THR A 184 -18.91 9.40 -1.07
N GLY A 185 -19.07 9.39 0.26
CA GLY A 185 -19.23 10.59 1.09
C GLY A 185 -19.06 10.31 2.59
N GLY A 186 -19.01 11.39 3.38
CA GLY A 186 -18.88 11.36 4.85
C GLY A 186 -17.45 11.57 5.35
N ASN A 187 -17.29 11.97 6.61
CA ASN A 187 -15.98 12.34 7.16
C ASN A 187 -15.13 11.14 7.60
N THR A 188 -14.76 10.28 6.64
CA THR A 188 -13.91 9.12 6.91
C THR A 188 -12.67 9.07 6.02
N THR A 189 -11.66 8.34 6.48
CA THR A 189 -10.47 8.03 5.65
C THR A 189 -10.85 7.17 4.45
N GLU A 190 -11.83 6.28 4.60
CA GLU A 190 -12.36 5.44 3.52
C GLU A 190 -13.02 6.27 2.41
N CYS A 191 -13.72 7.35 2.76
CA CYS A 191 -14.26 8.29 1.76
C CYS A 191 -13.14 8.93 0.93
N ARG A 192 -12.07 9.36 1.59
CA ARG A 192 -10.90 9.95 0.93
C ARG A 192 -10.18 8.92 0.05
N LEU A 193 -10.10 7.66 0.51
CA LEU A 193 -9.54 6.56 -0.26
C LEU A 193 -10.37 6.25 -1.51
N TYR A 194 -11.69 6.28 -1.42
CA TYR A 194 -12.56 6.14 -2.59
C TYR A 194 -12.21 7.18 -3.65
N HIS A 195 -12.19 8.46 -3.29
CA HIS A 195 -11.83 9.53 -4.22
C HIS A 195 -10.40 9.42 -4.74
N LEU A 196 -9.46 9.00 -3.90
CA LEU A 196 -8.09 8.75 -4.35
C LEU A 196 -8.02 7.62 -5.40
N SER A 197 -8.80 6.55 -5.24
CA SER A 197 -8.86 5.46 -6.22
C SER A 197 -9.47 5.90 -7.55
N VAL A 198 -10.41 6.85 -7.53
CA VAL A 198 -10.96 7.47 -8.75
C VAL A 198 -9.96 8.46 -9.36
N ALA A 199 -9.27 9.27 -8.54
CA ALA A 199 -8.22 10.18 -9.01
C ALA A 199 -7.09 9.45 -9.75
N ALA A 200 -6.86 8.17 -9.44
CA ALA A 200 -5.83 7.36 -10.07
C ALA A 200 -6.18 6.91 -11.50
N THR A 201 -7.40 7.15 -12.01
CA THR A 201 -7.80 6.66 -13.35
C THR A 201 -7.05 7.37 -14.47
N ASP A 202 -6.95 8.69 -14.39
CA ASP A 202 -6.37 9.58 -15.41
C ASP A 202 -6.20 11.00 -14.86
N ALA A 203 -5.64 11.89 -15.68
CA ALA A 203 -5.34 13.27 -15.27
C ALA A 203 -6.59 14.12 -15.02
N ASP A 204 -7.66 13.93 -15.79
CA ASP A 204 -8.90 14.71 -15.61
C ASP A 204 -9.57 14.33 -14.29
N ALA A 205 -9.59 13.03 -13.98
CA ALA A 205 -10.07 12.53 -12.69
C ALA A 205 -9.17 12.99 -11.53
N ALA A 206 -7.85 13.08 -11.72
CA ALA A 206 -6.95 13.63 -10.71
C ALA A 206 -7.29 15.09 -10.39
N ASP A 207 -7.50 15.93 -11.41
CA ASP A 207 -7.88 17.34 -11.24
C ASP A 207 -9.20 17.50 -10.45
N GLU A 208 -10.14 16.56 -10.61
CA GLU A 208 -11.41 16.58 -9.89
C GLU A 208 -11.34 15.95 -8.50
N HIS A 209 -10.65 14.83 -8.33
CA HIS A 209 -10.77 14.02 -7.11
C HIS A 209 -9.63 14.20 -6.12
N CYS A 210 -8.47 14.74 -6.52
CA CYS A 210 -7.35 14.96 -5.58
C CYS A 210 -7.72 15.94 -4.46
N LYS A 211 -8.47 17.01 -4.75
CA LYS A 211 -9.02 17.95 -3.75
C LYS A 211 -9.97 17.30 -2.74
N HIS A 212 -10.44 16.08 -2.98
CA HIS A 212 -11.31 15.33 -2.05
C HIS A 212 -10.53 14.41 -1.11
N THR A 213 -9.22 14.31 -1.29
CA THR A 213 -8.36 13.44 -0.48
C THR A 213 -7.86 14.12 0.80
N ILE A 214 -7.91 15.46 0.88
CA ILE A 214 -7.41 16.27 1.99
C ILE A 214 -8.39 16.37 3.17
N ALA A 215 -7.92 16.95 4.29
CA ALA A 215 -8.75 17.15 5.48
C ALA A 215 -10.01 17.99 5.17
N MET A 216 -9.87 19.08 4.42
CA MET A 216 -10.96 19.97 4.02
C MET A 216 -11.61 19.51 2.71
N SER A 217 -12.20 18.32 2.73
CA SER A 217 -12.90 17.72 1.59
C SER A 217 -14.41 17.95 1.72
N GLU A 218 -15.01 18.69 0.78
CA GLU A 218 -16.46 18.95 0.73
C GLU A 218 -17.32 17.66 0.70
N PRO A 219 -16.98 16.62 -0.09
CA PRO A 219 -17.74 15.36 -0.05
C PRO A 219 -17.42 14.51 1.19
N CYS A 220 -16.24 14.67 1.79
CA CYS A 220 -15.80 13.88 2.95
C CYS A 220 -15.73 14.69 4.26
N LYS A 221 -16.79 15.42 4.62
CA LYS A 221 -16.89 16.20 5.87
C LYS A 221 -18.17 15.91 6.64
#